data_AF-A0A399MEE1-F1
#
_entry.id   AF-A0A399MEE1-F1
#
_cell.length_a   1.000
_cell.length_b   1.000
_cell.length_c   1.000
_cell.angle_alpha   90.00
_cell.angle_beta   90.00
_cell.angle_gamma   90.00
#
_symmetry.space_group_name_H-M   'P 1'
#
loop_
_entity.id
_entity.type
_entity.pdbx_description
1 polymer ?
#
loop_
_entity_poly.entity_id
_entity_poly.type
_entity_poly.pdbx_seq_one_letter_code
_entity_poly.pdbx_strand_id
1 'polypeptide(L)' 'MTDARRTRPPIASHSLDLPAMCDICGKARSTRNHARCSQLRQQQKSVEWESYMANVAAKKLQQVKRLRPIR' A
#
# COMPACT_ATOMS: atom_id res chain seq x y z
N MET A 1 -7.00 0.12 25.47
CA MET A 1 -7.31 1.05 24.34
C MET A 1 -7.35 0.22 23.07
N THR A 2 -8.53 -0.32 22.75
CA THR A 2 -8.78 -1.30 21.69
C THR A 2 -9.01 -0.58 20.36
N ASP A 3 -8.10 -0.76 19.40
CA ASP A 3 -8.18 -0.13 18.07
C ASP A 3 -9.03 -0.99 17.12
N ALA A 4 -10.03 -0.35 16.52
CA ALA A 4 -11.01 -0.96 15.63
C ALA A 4 -10.34 -1.76 14.51
N ARG A 5 -10.87 -2.95 14.22
CA ARG A 5 -10.52 -3.88 13.12
C ARG A 5 -9.74 -3.18 11.99
N ARG A 6 -8.40 -3.17 12.08
CA ARG A 6 -7.54 -2.54 11.08
C ARG A 6 -7.86 -3.15 9.72
N THR A 7 -8.51 -2.36 8.86
CA THR A 7 -8.90 -2.80 7.50
C THR A 7 -7.68 -3.03 6.61
N ARG A 8 -6.56 -2.40 6.96
CA ARG A 8 -5.27 -2.57 6.29
C ARG A 8 -4.36 -3.47 7.14
N PRO A 9 -3.87 -4.60 6.59
CA PRO A 9 -2.87 -5.40 7.29
C PRO A 9 -1.58 -4.58 7.55
N PRO A 10 -0.83 -4.87 8.62
CA PRO A 10 0.41 -4.18 8.92
C PRO A 10 1.40 -4.33 7.75
N ILE A 11 2.08 -3.23 7.41
CA ILE A 11 2.93 -3.12 6.21
C ILE A 11 4.18 -4.01 6.28
N ALA A 12 4.65 -4.42 7.47
CA ALA A 12 5.81 -5.27 7.61
C ALA A 12 5.75 -6.10 8.89
N SER A 13 5.81 -7.43 8.76
CA SER A 13 6.09 -8.38 9.86
C SER A 13 7.54 -8.85 9.87
N HIS A 14 8.34 -8.49 8.86
CA HIS A 14 9.73 -8.90 8.67
C HIS A 14 10.61 -7.69 8.31
N SER A 15 11.93 -7.81 8.53
CA SER A 15 12.90 -6.82 8.05
C SER A 15 12.82 -6.74 6.53
N LEU A 16 12.54 -5.56 5.98
CA LEU A 16 12.63 -5.39 4.54
C LEU A 16 14.11 -5.58 4.13
N ASP A 17 14.39 -6.61 3.34
CA ASP A 17 15.67 -6.76 2.63
C ASP A 17 15.77 -5.67 1.56
N LEU A 18 16.14 -4.47 2.00
CA LEU A 18 16.28 -3.32 1.13
C LEU A 18 17.69 -3.31 0.53
N PRO A 19 17.81 -3.01 -0.77
CA PRO A 19 19.12 -2.89 -1.40
C PRO A 19 19.95 -1.80 -0.73
N ALA A 20 21.28 -1.97 -0.75
CA ALA A 20 22.23 -1.03 -0.16
C ALA A 20 22.10 0.39 -0.72
N MET A 21 21.61 0.53 -1.96
CA MET A 21 21.31 1.81 -2.60
C MET A 21 19.82 2.14 -2.47
N CYS A 22 19.53 3.41 -2.24
CA CYS A 22 18.16 3.91 -2.21
C CYS A 22 17.60 4.03 -3.63
N ASP A 23 16.48 3.36 -3.87
CA ASP A 23 15.67 3.40 -5.09
C ASP A 23 15.11 4.80 -5.43
N ILE A 24 14.94 5.67 -4.42
CA ILE A 24 14.36 7.01 -4.62
C ILE A 24 15.42 8.05 -4.98
N CYS A 25 16.55 8.05 -4.29
CA CYS A 25 17.56 9.10 -4.42
C CYS A 25 18.90 8.63 -4.97
N GLY A 26 19.06 7.32 -5.24
CA GLY A 26 20.27 6.73 -5.79
C GLY A 26 21.48 6.74 -4.85
N LYS A 27 21.34 7.18 -3.59
CA LYS A 27 22.43 7.24 -2.61
C LYS A 27 22.50 5.97 -1.78
N ALA A 28 23.67 5.65 -1.24
CA ALA A 28 23.85 4.54 -0.32
C ALA A 28 23.03 4.75 0.96
N ARG A 29 22.28 3.75 1.42
CA ARG A 29 21.41 3.85 2.60
C ARG A 29 22.17 4.17 3.90
N SER A 30 23.46 3.88 3.93
CA SER A 30 24.37 4.21 5.03
C SER A 30 24.54 5.72 5.25
N THR A 31 24.21 6.59 4.28
CA THR A 31 24.41 8.04 4.39
C THR A 31 23.39 8.77 5.29
N ARG A 32 22.61 8.03 6.10
CA ARG A 32 21.68 8.46 7.18
C ARG A 32 20.64 9.56 6.88
N ASN A 33 20.52 10.03 5.63
CA ASN A 33 19.63 11.14 5.23
C ASN A 33 18.35 10.67 4.51
N HIS A 34 17.79 9.53 4.89
CA HIS A 34 16.70 8.86 4.15
C HIS A 34 15.29 9.10 4.71
N ALA A 35 15.09 10.05 5.62
CA ALA A 35 13.77 10.32 6.21
C ALA A 35 12.71 10.66 5.14
N ARG A 36 13.02 11.61 4.25
CA ARG A 36 12.14 11.99 3.12
C ARG A 36 11.86 10.84 2.16
N CYS A 37 12.88 10.03 1.85
CA CYS A 37 12.72 8.86 0.99
C CYS A 37 11.84 7.79 1.65
N SER A 38 11.98 7.60 2.96
CA SER A 38 11.13 6.68 3.73
C SER A 38 9.67 7.14 3.69
N GLN A 39 9.43 8.43 3.91
CA GLN A 39 8.10 9.02 3.85
C GLN A 39 7.46 8.84 2.47
N LEU A 40 8.21 9.08 1.39
CA LEU A 40 7.72 8.88 0.04
C LEU A 40 7.34 7.41 -0.24
N ARG A 41 8.17 6.44 0.20
CA ARG A 41 7.83 5.01 0.11
C ARG A 41 6.54 4.67 0.86
N GLN A 42 6.38 5.21 2.06
CA GLN A 42 5.17 4.99 2.85
C GLN A 42 3.93 5.58 2.15
N GLN A 43 4.05 6.78 1.56
CA GLN A 43 2.96 7.39 0.78
C GLN A 43 2.62 6.58 -0.47
N GLN A 44 3.61 6.16 -1.25
CA GLN A 44 3.41 5.30 -2.43
C GLN A 44 2.67 4.01 -2.06
N LYS A 45 3.07 3.35 -0.97
CA LYS A 45 2.38 2.16 -0.48
C LYS A 45 0.93 2.44 -0.09
N SER A 46 0.62 3.63 0.43
CA SER A 46 -0.76 4.04 0.72
C SER A 46 -1.58 4.28 -0.55
N VAL A 47 -1.01 4.95 -1.55
CA VAL A 47 -1.67 5.14 -2.85
C VAL A 47 -1.93 3.78 -3.54
N GLU A 48 -0.95 2.87 -3.53
CA GLU A 48 -1.11 1.51 -4.04
C GLU A 48 -2.29 0.80 -3.34
N TRP A 49 -2.38 0.90 -2.02
CA TRP A 49 -3.46 0.32 -1.25
C TRP A 49 -4.84 0.92 -1.57
N GLU A 50 -4.93 2.25 -1.69
CA GLU A 50 -6.15 2.95 -2.06
C GLU A 50 -6.64 2.51 -3.45
N SER A 51 -5.73 2.42 -4.42
CA SER A 51 -6.05 1.94 -5.77
C SER A 51 -6.54 0.49 -5.77
N TYR A 52 -5.93 -0.39 -4.97
CA TYR A 52 -6.37 -1.77 -4.81
C TYR A 52 -7.79 -1.85 -4.21
N MET A 53 -8.07 -1.06 -3.17
CA MET A 53 -9.41 -1.00 -2.57
C MET A 53 -10.47 -0.46 -3.54
N ALA A 54 -10.15 0.56 -4.34
CA ALA A 54 -11.03 1.07 -5.38
C ALA A 54 -11.35 -0.01 -6.43
N ASN A 55 -10.34 -0.78 -6.86
CA ASN A 55 -10.54 -1.90 -7.78
C ASN A 55 -11.41 -3.01 -7.18
N VAL A 56 -11.21 -3.36 -5.90
CA VAL A 56 -12.05 -4.33 -5.20
C VAL A 56 -13.50 -3.85 -5.12
N ALA A 57 -13.73 -2.58 -4.82
CA ALA A 57 -15.07 -1.99 -4.80
C ALA A 57 -15.73 -2.03 -6.18
N ALA A 58 -15.00 -1.66 -7.23
CA ALA A 58 -15.49 -1.70 -8.61
C ALA A 58 -15.89 -3.13 -9.04
N LYS A 59 -15.06 -4.15 -8.71
CA LYS A 59 -15.37 -5.56 -8.99
C LYS A 59 -16.65 -6.02 -8.29
N LYS A 60 -16.84 -5.65 -7.02
CA LYS A 60 -18.06 -5.97 -6.26
C LYS A 60 -19.31 -5.35 -6.91
N LEU A 61 -19.23 -4.08 -7.32
CA LEU A 61 -20.33 -3.41 -8.02
C LEU A 61 -20.66 -4.08 -9.36
N GLN A 62 -19.64 -4.48 -10.12
CA GLN A 62 -19.85 -5.19 -11.40
C GLN A 62 -20.49 -6.57 -11.18
N GLN A 63 -20.08 -7.31 -10.14
CA GLN A 63 -20.68 -8.58 -9.78
C GLN A 63 -22.17 -8.43 -9.44
N VAL A 64 -22.52 -7.42 -8.63
CA VAL A 64 -23.93 -7.12 -8.29
C VAL A 64 -24.74 -6.82 -9.55
N LYS A 65 -24.18 -6.05 -10.50
CA LYS A 65 -24.85 -5.77 -11.78
C LYS A 65 -25.08 -7.01 -12.64
N ARG A 66 -24.13 -7.96 -12.66
CA ARG A 66 -24.27 -9.23 -13.40
C ARG A 66 -25.30 -10.18 -12.78
N LEU A 67 -25.41 -10.18 -11.46
CA LEU A 67 -26.37 -11.01 -10.72
C LEU A 67 -27.79 -10.44 -10.72
N ARG A 68 -27.98 -9.18 -11.13
CA ARG A 68 -29.33 -8.66 -11.38
C ARG A 68 -29.88 -9.37 -12.62
N PRO A 69 -30.98 -10.13 -12.48
CA PRO A 69 -31.62 -10.72 -13.64
C PRO A 69 -32.05 -9.59 -14.56
N ILE A 70 -31.88 -9.80 -15.87
CA ILE A 70 -32.56 -9.00 -16.88
C ILE A 70 -34.05 -9.28 -16.65
N ARG A 71 -34.75 -8.34 -16.03
CA ARG A 71 -36.20 -8.41 -15.80
C ARG A 71 -36.93 -8.02 -17.07
#